data_AF-A0AAP3H404-F1
#
_entry.id   AF-A0AAP3H404-F1
#
_cell.length_a   1.000
_cell.length_b   1.000
_cell.length_c   1.000
_cell.angle_alpha   90.00
_cell.angle_beta   90.00
_cell.angle_gamma   90.00
#
_symmetry.space_group_name_H-M   'P 1'
#
loop_
_entity.id
_entity.type
_entity.pdbx_description
1 polymer ?
#
loop_
_entity_poly.entity_id
_entity_poly.type
_entity_poly.pdbx_seq_one_letter_code
_entity_poly.pdbx_strand_id
1 'polypeptide(L)'
;MSGQGTVALRLVGADVLRTDGLELGGAIDLADGVLQDVREAREIDLSGYRILPGIVDLHGDGFERHVAPRRGAMKQMAEGIRATEAELAANGITTGVLAQFYSWEGGLRGPEFATEVFAGIAEVREHLVTDLIPQLRFEIHLLDAYADLPEQISKWGVPYVVFNDHLPHDRLAEGKKPPRLTGQALKAGRNPEKHFEMLLDLHARKDDVPAALDALCKILNDKGVRIGSHDDHTANDRANWRERGARISEFPETAEAAEAARAAGDHIILGSPNVVRGGSHKGNASALDLITMGLCDALASDYHYPSPRRAALMLEKSGLLPLERAWGLVSSGPARVLGLRDRGTLEANKRADLVILDAQDQVAATLSGGCVSYMNGAIAARFLG
;
A
#
# COMPACT_ATOMS: atom_id res chain seq x y z
N MET A 1 -20.35 -5.68 18.88
CA MET A 1 -20.21 -4.46 19.70
C MET A 1 -19.26 -4.76 20.86
N SER A 2 -17.96 -4.83 20.57
CA SER A 2 -16.92 -4.75 21.59
C SER A 2 -16.54 -3.28 21.70
N GLY A 3 -16.71 -2.68 22.88
CA GLY A 3 -16.25 -1.31 23.15
C GLY A 3 -14.73 -1.25 22.99
N GLN A 4 -14.27 -0.86 21.80
CA GLN A 4 -12.89 -0.44 21.60
C GLN A 4 -12.73 0.94 22.25
N GLY A 5 -11.58 1.19 22.88
CA GLY A 5 -11.29 2.37 23.69
C GLY A 5 -11.23 3.69 22.90
N THR A 6 -12.33 4.06 22.27
CA THR A 6 -12.51 5.36 21.63
C THR A 6 -12.54 6.43 22.71
N VAL A 7 -11.72 7.46 22.55
CA VAL A 7 -11.60 8.55 23.53
C VAL A 7 -12.42 9.74 23.05
N ALA A 8 -13.10 10.43 23.97
CA ALA A 8 -13.66 11.75 23.70
C ALA A 8 -12.61 12.80 24.06
N LEU A 9 -12.01 13.45 23.06
CA LEU A 9 -10.91 14.40 23.22
C LEU A 9 -11.13 15.65 22.39
N ARG A 10 -10.62 16.75 22.92
CA ARG A 10 -10.45 18.01 22.20
C ARG A 10 -8.96 18.34 22.14
N LEU A 11 -8.38 18.21 20.95
CA LEU A 11 -6.97 18.49 20.69
C LEU A 11 -6.85 19.95 20.27
N VAL A 12 -6.12 20.79 21.01
CA VAL A 12 -6.08 22.25 20.79
C VAL A 12 -4.66 22.77 20.62
N GLY A 13 -4.49 23.90 19.93
CA GLY A 13 -3.21 24.60 19.82
C GLY A 13 -2.21 24.03 18.80
N ALA A 14 -2.53 22.92 18.15
CA ALA A 14 -1.71 22.35 17.07
C ALA A 14 -1.98 23.02 15.74
N ASP A 15 -1.01 22.95 14.82
CA ASP A 15 -1.27 23.27 13.42
C ASP A 15 -2.04 22.10 12.76
N VAL A 16 -3.20 22.34 12.18
CA VAL A 16 -4.08 21.29 11.65
C VAL A 16 -4.16 21.36 10.14
N LEU A 17 -3.82 20.29 9.43
CA LEU A 17 -3.97 20.24 7.97
C LEU A 17 -5.43 19.99 7.58
N ARG A 18 -6.08 21.04 7.11
CA ARG A 18 -7.41 21.04 6.50
C ARG A 18 -7.31 20.79 4.99
N THR A 19 -8.46 20.69 4.35
CA THR A 19 -8.54 20.44 2.89
C THR A 19 -8.07 21.63 2.06
N ASP A 20 -8.11 22.83 2.63
CA ASP A 20 -7.76 24.11 2.02
C ASP A 20 -6.40 24.68 2.49
N GLY A 21 -5.73 24.00 3.44
CA GLY A 21 -4.40 24.39 3.90
C GLY A 21 -4.16 24.10 5.37
N LEU A 22 -3.07 24.65 5.91
CA LEU A 22 -2.70 24.48 7.31
C LEU A 22 -3.35 25.57 8.17
N GLU A 23 -4.22 25.17 9.09
CA GLU A 23 -4.81 26.02 10.13
C GLU A 23 -3.83 26.13 11.30
N LEU A 24 -3.30 27.32 11.57
CA LEU A 24 -2.33 27.53 12.65
C LEU A 24 -3.01 27.61 14.02
N GLY A 25 -2.49 26.86 15.00
CA GLY A 25 -3.04 26.86 16.37
C GLY A 25 -4.51 26.44 16.45
N GLY A 26 -4.96 25.58 15.53
CA GLY A 26 -6.32 25.10 15.41
C GLY A 26 -6.73 24.07 16.47
N ALA A 27 -7.90 23.47 16.26
CA ALA A 27 -8.43 22.43 17.13
C ALA A 27 -9.11 21.29 16.35
N ILE A 28 -9.04 20.08 16.89
CA ILE A 28 -9.78 18.90 16.43
C ILE A 28 -10.48 18.24 17.61
N ASP A 29 -11.77 18.03 17.45
CA ASP A 29 -12.60 17.29 18.39
C ASP A 29 -12.86 15.89 17.82
N LEU A 30 -12.79 14.88 18.68
CA LEU A 30 -13.09 13.49 18.32
C LEU A 30 -13.81 12.76 19.45
N ALA A 31 -14.79 11.94 19.09
CA ALA A 31 -15.52 11.04 19.98
C ALA A 31 -16.09 9.88 19.16
N ASP A 32 -16.28 8.72 19.79
CA ASP A 32 -16.86 7.52 19.16
C ASP A 32 -16.18 7.12 17.83
N GLY A 33 -14.87 7.37 17.76
CA GLY A 33 -14.02 7.04 16.62
C GLY A 33 -14.16 7.93 15.39
N VAL A 34 -14.90 9.04 15.49
CA VAL A 34 -15.09 10.02 14.41
C VAL A 34 -14.73 11.44 14.84
N LEU A 35 -14.47 12.30 13.87
CA LEU A 35 -14.26 13.74 14.05
C LEU A 35 -15.63 14.41 14.19
N GLN A 36 -15.91 14.99 15.35
CA GLN A 36 -17.18 15.66 15.63
C GLN A 36 -17.00 16.64 16.78
N ASP A 37 -17.80 17.71 16.82
CA ASP A 37 -17.75 18.68 17.91
C ASP A 37 -18.11 18.00 19.25
N VAL A 38 -17.28 18.21 20.28
CA VAL A 38 -17.53 17.66 21.62
C VAL A 38 -17.56 18.78 22.64
N ARG A 39 -18.73 18.99 23.28
CA ARG A 39 -18.94 20.10 24.22
C ARG A 39 -18.25 19.92 25.58
N GLU A 40 -18.02 18.68 25.99
CA GLU A 40 -17.51 18.32 27.33
C GLU A 40 -16.42 17.24 27.22
N ALA A 41 -15.43 17.45 26.34
CA ALA A 41 -14.26 16.57 26.21
C ALA A 41 -13.07 17.07 27.04
N ARG A 42 -12.19 16.14 27.40
CA ARG A 42 -10.87 16.50 27.96
C ARG A 42 -10.06 17.22 26.89
N GLU A 43 -9.61 18.44 27.23
CA GLU A 43 -8.71 19.19 26.37
C GLU A 43 -7.26 18.71 26.52
N ILE A 44 -6.58 18.54 25.39
CA ILE A 44 -5.17 18.21 25.31
C ILE A 44 -4.48 19.32 24.50
N ASP A 45 -3.64 20.11 25.16
CA ASP A 45 -2.84 21.13 24.48
C ASP A 45 -1.73 20.47 23.66
N LEU A 46 -1.78 20.65 22.35
CA LEU A 46 -0.82 20.18 21.36
C LEU A 46 -0.07 21.34 20.69
N SER A 47 0.06 22.47 21.38
CA SER A 47 0.95 23.56 20.96
C SER A 47 2.36 23.04 20.63
N GLY A 48 2.84 23.40 19.44
CA GLY A 48 4.13 22.96 18.88
C GLY A 48 4.08 21.64 18.09
N TYR A 49 2.91 21.02 17.95
CA TYR A 49 2.70 19.84 17.10
C TYR A 49 1.87 20.19 15.86
N ARG A 50 1.90 19.28 14.88
CA ARG A 50 1.04 19.32 13.69
C ARG A 50 0.13 18.09 13.64
N ILE A 51 -1.16 18.29 13.40
CA ILE A 51 -2.15 17.22 13.17
C ILE A 51 -2.42 17.10 11.68
N LEU A 52 -2.23 15.91 11.14
CA LEU A 52 -2.42 15.58 9.73
C LEU A 52 -3.41 14.40 9.60
N PRO A 53 -4.13 14.29 8.46
CA PRO A 53 -4.86 13.07 8.13
C PRO A 53 -3.95 11.84 8.22
N GLY A 54 -4.45 10.76 8.82
CA GLY A 54 -3.73 9.48 8.91
C GLY A 54 -3.27 8.99 7.54
N ILE A 55 -2.09 8.39 7.47
CA ILE A 55 -1.56 7.87 6.20
C ILE A 55 -2.35 6.61 5.81
N VAL A 56 -2.73 6.55 4.54
CA VAL A 56 -3.34 5.39 3.89
C VAL A 56 -2.31 4.86 2.90
N ASP A 57 -1.69 3.74 3.23
CA ASP A 57 -0.68 3.11 2.38
C ASP A 57 -1.33 2.07 1.46
N LEU A 58 -1.26 2.30 0.14
CA LEU A 58 -1.99 1.52 -0.85
C LEU A 58 -1.26 0.25 -1.31
N HIS A 59 0.06 0.17 -1.05
CA HIS A 59 0.88 -0.98 -1.37
C HIS A 59 2.12 -1.00 -0.46
N GLY A 60 2.24 -2.04 0.35
CA GLY A 60 3.45 -2.32 1.12
C GLY A 60 3.77 -3.81 1.13
N ASP A 61 4.94 -4.19 0.61
CA ASP A 61 5.48 -5.56 0.70
C ASP A 61 6.57 -5.68 1.80
N GLY A 62 6.86 -4.57 2.48
CA GLY A 62 7.85 -4.50 3.56
C GLY A 62 7.57 -5.46 4.74
N PHE A 63 6.34 -5.93 4.92
CA PHE A 63 5.94 -6.83 6.00
C PHE A 63 6.65 -8.19 5.94
N GLU A 64 7.16 -8.58 4.78
CA GLU A 64 7.94 -9.83 4.60
C GLU A 64 9.07 -9.94 5.66
N ARG A 65 9.66 -8.81 6.09
CA ARG A 65 10.71 -8.77 7.13
C ARG A 65 10.25 -9.26 8.50
N HIS A 66 8.96 -9.14 8.81
CA HIS A 66 8.37 -9.49 10.10
C HIS A 66 7.82 -10.90 10.10
N VAL A 67 7.23 -11.34 8.98
CA VAL A 67 6.67 -12.70 8.86
C VAL A 67 7.72 -13.73 8.47
N ALA A 68 8.84 -13.30 7.88
CA ALA A 68 9.94 -14.16 7.51
C ALA A 68 11.32 -13.52 7.77
N PRO A 69 11.64 -13.15 9.02
CA PRO A 69 12.91 -12.49 9.37
C PRO A 69 14.14 -13.34 9.01
N ARG A 70 13.97 -14.67 8.97
CA ARG A 70 14.95 -15.64 8.47
C ARG A 70 14.22 -16.79 7.75
N ARG A 71 14.90 -17.43 6.80
CA ARG A 71 14.34 -18.56 6.02
C ARG A 71 13.93 -19.69 6.98
N GLY A 72 12.66 -20.11 6.89
CA GLY A 72 12.07 -21.18 7.71
C GLY A 72 11.75 -20.81 9.16
N ALA A 73 11.83 -19.53 9.53
CA ALA A 73 11.93 -19.12 10.94
C ALA A 73 10.65 -18.61 11.62
N MET A 74 9.46 -18.64 11.00
CA MET A 74 8.24 -18.35 11.76
C MET A 74 7.09 -19.30 11.41
N LYS A 75 6.55 -19.95 12.45
CA LYS A 75 5.32 -20.76 12.41
C LYS A 75 4.09 -19.98 12.87
N GLN A 76 4.25 -18.70 13.24
CA GLN A 76 3.22 -17.87 13.85
C GLN A 76 3.00 -16.61 13.00
N MET A 77 2.28 -16.77 11.90
CA MET A 77 2.03 -15.68 10.94
C MET A 77 1.36 -14.48 11.61
N ALA A 78 0.39 -14.73 12.49
CA ALA A 78 -0.32 -13.72 13.27
C ALA A 78 0.61 -12.76 14.02
N GLU A 79 1.67 -13.27 14.66
CA GLU A 79 2.64 -12.43 15.39
C GLU A 79 3.46 -11.54 14.45
N GLY A 80 3.86 -12.06 13.28
CA GLY A 80 4.55 -11.25 12.27
C GLY A 80 3.66 -10.13 11.71
N ILE A 81 2.36 -10.39 11.53
CA ILE A 81 1.40 -9.36 11.14
C ILE A 81 1.19 -8.32 12.25
N ARG A 82 1.13 -8.73 13.53
CA ARG A 82 1.08 -7.78 14.67
C ARG A 82 2.33 -6.90 14.75
N ALA A 83 3.51 -7.47 14.54
CA ALA A 83 4.76 -6.70 14.51
C ALA A 83 4.79 -5.71 13.33
N THR A 84 4.25 -6.12 12.18
CA THR A 84 4.06 -5.23 11.03
C THR A 84 3.14 -4.08 11.39
N GLU A 85 2.00 -4.35 12.02
CA GLU A 85 1.05 -3.32 12.43
C GLU A 85 1.68 -2.28 13.37
N ALA A 86 2.49 -2.71 14.32
CA ALA A 86 3.22 -1.80 15.20
C ALA A 86 4.19 -0.88 14.42
N GLU A 87 4.89 -1.40 13.39
CA GLU A 87 5.75 -0.57 12.53
C GLU A 87 4.92 0.42 11.68
N LEU A 88 3.77 0.00 11.16
CA LEU A 88 2.85 0.88 10.41
C LEU A 88 2.39 2.04 11.30
N ALA A 89 1.89 1.73 12.50
CA ALA A 89 1.42 2.72 13.48
C ALA A 89 2.53 3.71 13.86
N ALA A 90 3.75 3.23 14.12
CA ALA A 90 4.91 4.07 14.41
C ALA A 90 5.32 5.00 13.25
N ASN A 91 4.89 4.70 12.02
CA ASN A 91 5.15 5.52 10.84
C ASN A 91 3.94 6.39 10.43
N GLY A 92 2.90 6.47 11.25
CA GLY A 92 1.73 7.32 10.99
C GLY A 92 0.69 6.69 10.06
N ILE A 93 0.85 5.40 9.73
CA ILE A 93 -0.06 4.66 8.86
C ILE A 93 -1.24 4.18 9.69
N THR A 94 -2.43 4.62 9.31
CA THR A 94 -3.72 4.28 9.96
C THR A 94 -4.49 3.22 9.17
N THR A 95 -4.16 3.08 7.88
CA THR A 95 -4.68 2.04 6.98
C THR A 95 -3.53 1.54 6.11
N GLY A 96 -3.20 0.25 6.19
CA GLY A 96 -2.10 -0.36 5.42
C GLY A 96 -2.58 -1.48 4.52
N VAL A 97 -2.28 -1.38 3.22
CA VAL A 97 -2.46 -2.49 2.29
C VAL A 97 -1.21 -3.36 2.27
N LEU A 98 -1.36 -4.64 2.62
CA LEU A 98 -0.26 -5.61 2.62
C LEU A 98 -0.25 -6.40 1.31
N ALA A 99 0.78 -6.16 0.50
CA ALA A 99 0.93 -6.69 -0.85
C ALA A 99 1.69 -8.02 -0.88
N GLN A 100 0.96 -9.13 -0.88
CA GLN A 100 1.55 -10.48 -0.88
C GLN A 100 1.61 -11.06 -2.29
N PHE A 101 2.80 -11.51 -2.69
CA PHE A 101 3.01 -12.24 -3.94
C PHE A 101 2.38 -13.63 -3.94
N TYR A 102 1.88 -14.02 -5.12
CA TYR A 102 1.53 -15.38 -5.50
C TYR A 102 2.19 -15.64 -6.87
N SER A 103 3.37 -16.24 -6.82
CA SER A 103 4.35 -16.21 -7.90
C SER A 103 5.09 -17.54 -8.07
N TRP A 104 5.44 -17.83 -9.33
CA TRP A 104 6.30 -18.94 -9.71
C TRP A 104 7.71 -18.82 -9.08
N GLU A 105 8.12 -17.64 -8.62
CA GLU A 105 9.39 -17.42 -7.91
C GLU A 105 9.51 -18.31 -6.66
N GLY A 106 8.40 -18.68 -6.02
CA GLY A 106 8.38 -19.58 -4.87
C GLY A 106 8.95 -18.95 -3.58
N GLY A 107 9.14 -19.78 -2.56
CA GLY A 107 9.55 -19.30 -1.23
C GLY A 107 8.51 -18.34 -0.64
N LEU A 108 8.95 -17.17 -0.17
CA LEU A 108 8.06 -16.13 0.40
C LEU A 108 7.08 -15.52 -0.61
N ARG A 109 7.30 -15.78 -1.90
CA ARG A 109 6.42 -15.31 -2.97
C ARG A 109 5.54 -16.43 -3.54
N GLY A 110 5.64 -17.64 -2.99
CA GLY A 110 4.93 -18.82 -3.49
C GLY A 110 3.46 -18.90 -3.04
N PRO A 111 2.64 -19.71 -3.74
CA PRO A 111 1.24 -19.97 -3.41
C PRO A 111 0.98 -20.40 -1.96
N GLU A 112 1.82 -21.29 -1.43
CA GLU A 112 1.66 -21.84 -0.08
C GLU A 112 1.87 -20.75 0.97
N PHE A 113 2.92 -19.93 0.78
CA PHE A 113 3.22 -18.83 1.69
C PHE A 113 2.14 -17.73 1.62
N ALA A 114 1.64 -17.41 0.42
CA ALA A 114 0.53 -16.48 0.25
C ALA A 114 -0.71 -16.93 1.05
N THR A 115 -1.03 -18.22 0.99
CA THR A 115 -2.13 -18.83 1.76
C THR A 115 -1.95 -18.63 3.27
N GLU A 116 -0.74 -18.86 3.78
CA GLU A 116 -0.42 -18.66 5.20
C GLU A 116 -0.54 -17.18 5.59
N VAL A 117 -0.02 -16.26 4.78
CA VAL A 117 -0.06 -14.81 5.03
C VAL A 117 -1.50 -14.31 5.09
N PHE A 118 -2.33 -14.63 4.10
CA PHE A 118 -3.72 -14.17 4.11
C PHE A 118 -4.53 -14.76 5.26
N ALA A 119 -4.28 -16.02 5.64
CA ALA A 119 -4.87 -16.61 6.82
C ALA A 119 -4.46 -15.85 8.10
N GLY A 120 -3.16 -15.51 8.24
CA GLY A 120 -2.66 -14.73 9.37
C GLY A 120 -3.24 -13.31 9.43
N ILE A 121 -3.40 -12.63 8.28
CA ILE A 121 -4.07 -11.32 8.23
C ILE A 121 -5.53 -11.45 8.67
N ALA A 122 -6.27 -12.43 8.14
CA ALA A 122 -7.67 -12.65 8.51
C ALA A 122 -7.87 -12.98 10.00
N GLU A 123 -6.91 -13.69 10.60
CA GLU A 123 -6.93 -14.04 12.03
C GLU A 123 -6.87 -12.80 12.94
N VAL A 124 -6.04 -11.81 12.59
CA VAL A 124 -5.73 -10.70 13.51
C VAL A 124 -6.40 -9.38 13.16
N ARG A 125 -6.76 -9.12 11.89
CA ARG A 125 -7.13 -7.78 11.41
C ARG A 125 -8.31 -7.12 12.14
N GLU A 126 -9.28 -7.90 12.61
CA GLU A 126 -10.45 -7.39 13.36
C GLU A 126 -10.10 -6.98 14.81
N HIS A 127 -8.88 -7.28 15.26
CA HIS A 127 -8.38 -7.01 16.60
C HIS A 127 -7.20 -6.02 16.63
N LEU A 128 -6.82 -5.49 15.47
CA LEU A 128 -5.78 -4.46 15.35
C LEU A 128 -6.41 -3.07 15.40
N VAL A 129 -5.60 -2.08 15.79
CA VAL A 129 -6.03 -0.68 15.80
C VAL A 129 -5.84 -0.06 14.41
N THR A 130 -4.73 -0.36 13.75
CA THR A 130 -4.50 0.01 12.34
C THR A 130 -5.31 -0.91 11.42
N ASP A 131 -6.03 -0.35 10.46
CA ASP A 131 -6.80 -1.14 9.49
C ASP A 131 -5.85 -1.80 8.49
N LEU A 132 -5.92 -3.13 8.35
CA LEU A 132 -5.13 -3.89 7.38
C LEU A 132 -5.99 -4.41 6.23
N ILE A 133 -5.56 -4.14 5.00
CA ILE A 133 -6.23 -4.59 3.77
C ILE A 133 -5.28 -5.54 3.02
N PRO A 134 -5.66 -6.80 2.77
CA PRO A 134 -4.81 -7.71 2.01
C PRO A 134 -4.87 -7.38 0.50
N GLN A 135 -3.72 -7.35 -0.16
CA GLN A 135 -3.60 -7.30 -1.62
C GLN A 135 -2.87 -8.54 -2.12
N LEU A 136 -3.37 -9.13 -3.21
CA LEU A 136 -2.70 -10.21 -3.92
C LEU A 136 -1.94 -9.66 -5.13
N ARG A 137 -0.63 -9.90 -5.17
CA ARG A 137 0.19 -9.69 -6.37
C ARG A 137 0.32 -11.02 -7.12
N PHE A 138 -0.37 -11.16 -8.24
CA PHE A 138 -0.46 -12.44 -8.96
C PHE A 138 0.39 -12.44 -10.23
N GLU A 139 1.19 -13.49 -10.44
CA GLU A 139 1.89 -13.75 -11.71
C GLU A 139 0.96 -14.40 -12.72
N ILE A 140 0.76 -13.73 -13.86
CA ILE A 140 -0.24 -14.17 -14.85
C ILE A 140 0.08 -15.51 -15.52
N HIS A 141 1.34 -15.97 -15.50
CA HIS A 141 1.71 -17.25 -16.13
C HIS A 141 1.40 -18.48 -15.29
N LEU A 142 0.87 -18.33 -14.07
CA LEU A 142 0.41 -19.45 -13.23
C LEU A 142 -0.97 -19.95 -13.65
N LEU A 143 -1.12 -20.35 -14.92
CA LEU A 143 -2.39 -20.79 -15.53
C LEU A 143 -3.11 -21.87 -14.72
N ASP A 144 -2.36 -22.77 -14.10
CA ASP A 144 -2.91 -23.88 -13.31
C ASP A 144 -3.67 -23.40 -12.05
N ALA A 145 -3.44 -22.15 -11.60
CA ALA A 145 -4.15 -21.56 -10.45
C ALA A 145 -5.49 -20.91 -10.82
N TYR A 146 -5.75 -20.60 -12.10
CA TYR A 146 -6.84 -19.72 -12.51
C TYR A 146 -8.23 -20.26 -12.14
N ALA A 147 -8.42 -21.57 -12.19
CA ALA A 147 -9.71 -22.21 -11.91
C ALA A 147 -10.15 -22.00 -10.46
N ASP A 148 -9.21 -22.08 -9.52
CA ASP A 148 -9.50 -22.03 -8.07
C ASP A 148 -9.30 -20.63 -7.48
N LEU A 149 -8.51 -19.77 -8.14
CA LEU A 149 -8.10 -18.47 -7.62
C LEU A 149 -9.28 -17.55 -7.21
N PRO A 150 -10.39 -17.43 -7.96
CA PRO A 150 -11.50 -16.57 -7.55
C PRO A 150 -12.13 -16.96 -6.21
N GLU A 151 -12.21 -18.26 -5.93
CA GLU A 151 -12.74 -18.78 -4.67
C GLU A 151 -11.73 -18.59 -3.54
N GLN A 152 -10.44 -18.80 -3.81
CA GLN A 152 -9.38 -18.52 -2.84
C GLN A 152 -9.33 -17.04 -2.44
N ILE A 153 -9.39 -16.12 -3.40
CA ILE A 153 -9.47 -14.66 -3.17
C ILE A 153 -10.68 -14.31 -2.29
N SER A 154 -11.83 -14.92 -2.57
CA SER A 154 -13.05 -14.70 -1.78
C SER A 154 -12.87 -15.21 -0.34
N LYS A 155 -12.31 -16.41 -0.16
CA LYS A 155 -12.03 -17.02 1.14
C LYS A 155 -11.01 -16.22 1.97
N TRP A 156 -9.97 -15.72 1.32
CA TRP A 156 -8.96 -14.87 1.96
C TRP A 156 -9.48 -13.45 2.25
N GLY A 157 -10.62 -13.07 1.69
CA GLY A 157 -11.17 -11.73 1.82
C GLY A 157 -10.23 -10.69 1.23
N VAL A 158 -9.67 -10.97 0.05
CA VAL A 158 -8.77 -10.08 -0.70
C VAL A 158 -9.61 -9.19 -1.63
N PRO A 159 -9.73 -7.87 -1.34
CA PRO A 159 -10.51 -6.96 -2.16
C PRO A 159 -9.72 -6.31 -3.31
N TYR A 160 -8.41 -6.58 -3.41
CA TYR A 160 -7.52 -5.92 -4.34
C TYR A 160 -6.47 -6.88 -4.91
N VAL A 161 -6.46 -7.05 -6.23
CA VAL A 161 -5.51 -7.88 -6.97
C VAL A 161 -4.72 -7.03 -7.95
N VAL A 162 -3.40 -7.20 -7.96
CA VAL A 162 -2.50 -6.56 -8.91
C VAL A 162 -1.80 -7.65 -9.74
N PHE A 163 -1.91 -7.55 -11.06
CA PHE A 163 -1.29 -8.50 -11.97
C PHE A 163 0.13 -8.09 -12.33
N ASN A 164 1.01 -9.10 -12.44
CA ASN A 164 2.42 -8.94 -12.77
C ASN A 164 2.82 -9.97 -13.82
N ASP A 165 3.82 -9.64 -14.62
CA ASP A 165 4.54 -10.58 -15.45
C ASP A 165 6.04 -10.35 -15.31
N HIS A 166 6.67 -11.10 -14.41
CA HIS A 166 8.11 -11.00 -14.20
C HIS A 166 8.91 -12.06 -14.97
N LEU A 167 8.28 -12.83 -15.87
CA LEU A 167 9.03 -13.82 -16.64
C LEU A 167 10.01 -13.10 -17.60
N PRO A 168 11.29 -13.52 -17.63
CA PRO A 168 12.29 -12.93 -18.52
C PRO A 168 12.14 -13.45 -19.96
N HIS A 169 11.03 -13.10 -20.60
CA HIS A 169 10.59 -13.64 -21.89
C HIS A 169 11.65 -13.58 -22.99
N ASP A 170 12.36 -12.47 -23.15
CA ASP A 170 13.41 -12.35 -24.17
C ASP A 170 14.50 -13.42 -24.02
N ARG A 171 14.90 -13.74 -22.78
CA ARG A 171 15.92 -14.76 -22.52
C ARG A 171 15.37 -16.16 -22.72
N LEU A 172 14.13 -16.41 -22.31
CA LEU A 172 13.47 -17.71 -22.43
C LEU A 172 13.18 -18.05 -23.90
N ALA A 173 12.81 -17.06 -24.71
CA ALA A 173 12.64 -17.21 -26.16
C ALA A 173 13.96 -17.62 -26.85
N GLU A 174 15.10 -17.15 -26.34
CA GLU A 174 16.43 -17.55 -26.81
C GLU A 174 16.91 -18.89 -26.21
N GLY A 175 16.13 -19.54 -25.34
CA GLY A 175 16.53 -20.73 -24.60
C GLY A 175 17.68 -20.49 -23.60
N LYS A 176 17.94 -19.23 -23.22
CA LYS A 176 19.05 -18.85 -22.34
C LYS A 176 18.61 -18.75 -20.89
N LYS A 177 19.47 -19.22 -19.99
CA LYS A 177 19.28 -19.06 -18.54
C LYS A 177 19.28 -17.57 -18.14
N PRO A 178 18.22 -17.06 -17.49
CA PRO A 178 18.19 -15.71 -16.97
C PRO A 178 19.32 -15.43 -15.96
N PRO A 179 19.80 -14.18 -15.86
CA PRO A 179 20.71 -13.79 -14.80
C PRO A 179 20.11 -14.07 -13.42
N ARG A 180 20.91 -14.52 -12.46
CA ARG A 180 20.50 -14.82 -11.07
C ARG A 180 19.52 -16.00 -10.89
N LEU A 181 19.20 -16.75 -11.94
CA LEU A 181 18.32 -17.93 -11.87
C LEU A 181 18.72 -18.91 -10.77
N THR A 182 20.02 -19.22 -10.65
CA THR A 182 20.52 -20.14 -9.61
C THR A 182 20.17 -19.63 -8.21
N GLY A 183 20.38 -18.34 -7.94
CA GLY A 183 20.06 -17.76 -6.64
C GLY A 183 18.55 -17.77 -6.36
N GLN A 184 17.72 -17.51 -7.36
CA GLN A 184 16.25 -17.56 -7.25
C GLN A 184 15.78 -19.00 -6.96
N ALA A 185 16.25 -19.98 -7.73
CA ALA A 185 15.93 -21.39 -7.53
C ALA A 185 16.31 -21.86 -6.12
N LEU A 186 17.53 -21.54 -5.67
CA LEU A 186 17.99 -21.89 -4.32
C LEU A 186 17.18 -21.17 -3.23
N LYS A 187 16.71 -19.93 -3.47
CA LYS A 187 15.79 -19.22 -2.57
C LYS A 187 14.40 -19.89 -2.47
N ALA A 188 13.94 -20.46 -3.58
CA ALA A 188 12.72 -21.25 -3.65
C ALA A 188 12.87 -22.69 -3.14
N GLY A 189 14.10 -23.13 -2.82
CA GLY A 189 14.37 -24.52 -2.41
C GLY A 189 14.32 -25.52 -3.57
N ARG A 190 14.49 -25.05 -4.82
CA ARG A 190 14.42 -25.86 -6.04
C ARG A 190 15.82 -26.12 -6.62
N ASN A 191 15.95 -27.23 -7.35
CA ASN A 191 17.11 -27.46 -8.20
C ASN A 191 17.13 -26.42 -9.35
N PRO A 192 18.27 -25.76 -9.65
CA PRO A 192 18.35 -24.73 -10.69
C PRO A 192 17.96 -25.20 -12.09
N GLU A 193 18.33 -26.42 -12.49
CA GLU A 193 17.97 -26.96 -13.80
C GLU A 193 16.46 -27.18 -13.91
N LYS A 194 15.85 -27.78 -12.88
CA LYS A 194 14.39 -27.97 -12.81
C LYS A 194 13.62 -26.66 -12.74
N HIS A 195 14.14 -25.67 -12.04
CA HIS A 195 13.54 -24.33 -12.03
C HIS A 195 13.62 -23.69 -13.42
N PHE A 196 14.72 -23.86 -14.15
CA PHE A 196 14.82 -23.35 -15.51
C PHE A 196 13.87 -24.03 -16.48
N GLU A 197 13.73 -25.37 -16.41
CA GLU A 197 12.72 -26.12 -17.17
C GLU A 197 11.32 -25.58 -16.91
N MET A 198 10.96 -25.36 -15.63
CA MET A 198 9.68 -24.76 -15.25
C MET A 198 9.47 -23.36 -15.88
N LEU A 199 10.49 -22.50 -15.93
CA LEU A 199 10.35 -21.19 -16.59
C LEU A 199 10.12 -21.30 -18.10
N LEU A 200 10.78 -22.26 -18.76
CA LEU A 200 10.56 -22.53 -20.18
C LEU A 200 9.13 -23.03 -20.42
N ASP A 201 8.63 -23.92 -19.57
CA ASP A 201 7.26 -24.44 -19.67
C ASP A 201 6.21 -23.34 -19.45
N LEU A 202 6.44 -22.44 -18.48
CA LEU A 202 5.58 -21.28 -18.27
C LEU A 202 5.60 -20.35 -19.50
N HIS A 203 6.78 -20.01 -20.02
CA HIS A 203 6.90 -19.18 -21.22
C HIS A 203 6.28 -19.81 -22.47
N ALA A 204 6.39 -21.13 -22.63
CA ALA A 204 5.81 -21.85 -23.76
C ALA A 204 4.28 -21.75 -23.81
N ARG A 205 3.62 -21.53 -22.66
CA ARG A 205 2.17 -21.36 -22.53
C ARG A 205 1.71 -19.89 -22.59
N LYS A 206 2.60 -18.95 -22.91
CA LYS A 206 2.27 -17.50 -22.92
C LYS A 206 1.07 -17.13 -23.79
N ASP A 207 0.82 -17.87 -24.87
CA ASP A 207 -0.27 -17.58 -25.80
C ASP A 207 -1.64 -17.99 -25.23
N ASP A 208 -1.68 -18.83 -24.20
CA ASP A 208 -2.89 -19.21 -23.47
C ASP A 208 -3.30 -18.17 -22.41
N VAL A 209 -2.35 -17.31 -21.98
CA VAL A 209 -2.55 -16.33 -20.89
C VAL A 209 -3.62 -15.29 -21.19
N PRO A 210 -3.66 -14.63 -22.37
CA PRO A 210 -4.60 -13.53 -22.61
C PRO A 210 -6.06 -13.95 -22.41
N ALA A 211 -6.49 -15.07 -22.99
CA ALA A 211 -7.87 -15.54 -22.89
C ALA A 211 -8.23 -15.99 -21.47
N ALA A 212 -7.31 -16.68 -20.78
CA ALA A 212 -7.51 -17.09 -19.39
C ALA A 212 -7.61 -15.87 -18.47
N LEU A 213 -6.78 -14.85 -18.70
CA LEU A 213 -6.75 -13.61 -17.93
C LEU A 213 -8.01 -12.76 -18.15
N ASP A 214 -8.53 -12.69 -19.38
CA ASP A 214 -9.80 -12.02 -19.66
C ASP A 214 -10.96 -12.65 -18.86
N ALA A 215 -11.01 -13.99 -18.84
CA ALA A 215 -12.02 -14.72 -18.08
C ALA A 215 -11.87 -14.49 -16.56
N LEU A 216 -10.64 -14.56 -16.03
CA LEU A 216 -10.36 -14.31 -14.62
C LEU A 216 -10.75 -12.88 -14.22
N CYS A 217 -10.29 -11.88 -14.96
CA CYS A 217 -10.59 -10.47 -14.70
C CYS A 217 -12.09 -10.22 -14.71
N LYS A 218 -12.85 -10.82 -15.64
CA LYS A 218 -14.30 -10.73 -15.62
C LYS A 218 -14.90 -11.24 -14.31
N ILE A 219 -14.50 -12.42 -13.85
CA ILE A 219 -14.99 -13.01 -12.59
C ILE A 219 -14.65 -12.11 -11.39
N LEU A 220 -13.43 -11.58 -11.34
CA LEU A 220 -12.97 -10.72 -10.26
C LEU A 220 -13.74 -9.39 -10.22
N ASN A 221 -13.96 -8.76 -11.39
CA ASN A 221 -14.78 -7.55 -11.50
C ASN A 221 -16.24 -7.80 -11.07
N ASP A 222 -16.84 -8.91 -11.49
CA ASP A 222 -18.21 -9.28 -11.09
C ASP A 222 -18.33 -9.50 -9.56
N LYS A 223 -17.24 -9.89 -8.90
CA LYS A 223 -17.12 -10.01 -7.43
C LYS A 223 -16.77 -8.68 -6.73
N GLY A 224 -16.57 -7.59 -7.47
CA GLY A 224 -16.20 -6.28 -6.93
C GLY A 224 -14.75 -6.17 -6.43
N VAL A 225 -13.88 -7.08 -6.86
CA VAL A 225 -12.44 -7.03 -6.56
C VAL A 225 -11.82 -5.90 -7.39
N ARG A 226 -11.04 -5.02 -6.76
CA ARG A 226 -10.25 -4.01 -7.46
C ARG A 226 -9.13 -4.71 -8.21
N ILE A 227 -8.89 -4.26 -9.45
CA ILE A 227 -7.84 -4.81 -10.29
C ILE A 227 -6.87 -3.70 -10.66
N GLY A 228 -5.58 -3.98 -10.49
CA GLY A 228 -4.49 -3.17 -11.00
C GLY A 228 -3.49 -3.99 -11.83
N SER A 229 -2.61 -3.28 -12.51
CA SER A 229 -1.42 -3.84 -13.15
C SER A 229 -0.16 -3.20 -12.58
N HIS A 230 0.94 -3.93 -12.66
CA HIS A 230 2.24 -3.50 -12.16
C HIS A 230 3.22 -3.28 -13.33
N ASP A 231 4.09 -2.27 -13.23
CA ASP A 231 5.16 -1.97 -14.19
C ASP A 231 4.68 -1.74 -15.64
N ASP A 232 3.57 -1.02 -15.83
CA ASP A 232 3.08 -0.70 -17.17
C ASP A 232 4.14 0.08 -17.98
N HIS A 233 4.43 -0.38 -19.20
CA HIS A 233 5.52 0.16 -20.00
C HIS A 233 5.06 1.01 -21.18
N THR A 234 3.94 0.67 -21.82
CA THR A 234 3.43 1.38 -23.01
C THR A 234 1.98 1.83 -22.85
N ALA A 235 1.53 2.74 -23.70
CA ALA A 235 0.11 3.12 -23.77
C ALA A 235 -0.79 1.92 -24.15
N ASN A 236 -0.26 0.98 -24.93
CA ASN A 236 -0.98 -0.22 -25.34
C ASN A 236 -1.19 -1.19 -24.17
N ASP A 237 -0.18 -1.38 -23.32
CA ASP A 237 -0.31 -2.19 -22.10
C ASP A 237 -1.43 -1.63 -21.22
N ARG A 238 -1.45 -0.30 -21.02
CA ARG A 238 -2.53 0.37 -20.29
C ARG A 238 -3.90 0.14 -20.90
N ALA A 239 -4.02 0.19 -22.23
CA ALA A 239 -5.28 -0.07 -22.92
C ALA A 239 -5.76 -1.50 -22.69
N ASN A 240 -4.87 -2.47 -22.88
CA ASN A 240 -5.13 -3.89 -22.64
C ASN A 240 -5.58 -4.18 -21.21
N TRP A 241 -4.94 -3.54 -20.22
CA TRP A 241 -5.32 -3.69 -18.81
C TRP A 241 -6.67 -3.07 -18.49
N ARG A 242 -6.94 -1.89 -19.04
CA ARG A 242 -8.23 -1.21 -18.85
C ARG A 242 -9.39 -1.96 -19.47
N GLU A 243 -9.21 -2.60 -20.62
CA GLU A 243 -10.22 -3.49 -21.23
C GLU A 243 -10.59 -4.65 -20.30
N ARG A 244 -9.65 -5.11 -19.47
CA ARG A 244 -9.85 -6.11 -18.41
C ARG A 244 -10.43 -5.55 -17.11
N GLY A 245 -10.74 -4.26 -17.06
CA GLY A 245 -11.23 -3.58 -15.86
C GLY A 245 -10.14 -3.19 -14.85
N ALA A 246 -8.85 -3.31 -15.20
CA ALA A 246 -7.76 -2.86 -14.34
C ALA A 246 -7.60 -1.33 -14.44
N ARG A 247 -8.15 -0.62 -13.44
CA ARG A 247 -8.21 0.85 -13.38
C ARG A 247 -7.09 1.47 -12.54
N ILE A 248 -6.16 0.66 -12.05
CA ILE A 248 -5.02 1.09 -11.25
C ILE A 248 -3.74 0.67 -11.98
N SER A 249 -2.86 1.64 -12.21
CA SER A 249 -1.50 1.46 -12.73
C SER A 249 -0.52 1.65 -11.57
N GLU A 250 0.03 0.55 -11.08
CA GLU A 250 1.05 0.56 -10.03
C GLU A 250 2.44 0.62 -10.65
N PHE A 251 3.20 1.65 -10.26
CA PHE A 251 4.59 1.86 -10.62
C PHE A 251 4.86 1.81 -12.14
N PRO A 252 4.13 2.58 -12.98
CA PRO A 252 4.42 2.62 -14.42
C PRO A 252 5.89 2.98 -14.67
N GLU A 253 6.54 2.26 -15.58
CA GLU A 253 7.97 2.41 -15.82
C GLU A 253 8.30 3.60 -16.73
N THR A 254 7.32 4.07 -17.50
CA THR A 254 7.48 5.13 -18.50
C THR A 254 6.47 6.26 -18.32
N ALA A 255 6.85 7.46 -18.76
CA ALA A 255 5.93 8.60 -18.85
C ALA A 255 4.78 8.32 -19.81
N GLU A 256 5.03 7.59 -20.91
CA GLU A 256 4.01 7.21 -21.89
C GLU A 256 2.87 6.41 -21.24
N ALA A 257 3.21 5.39 -20.45
CA ALA A 257 2.21 4.59 -19.74
C ALA A 257 1.45 5.42 -18.69
N ALA A 258 2.14 6.26 -17.93
CA ALA A 258 1.52 7.13 -16.93
C ALA A 258 0.58 8.17 -17.57
N GLU A 259 0.98 8.79 -18.68
CA GLU A 259 0.15 9.72 -19.45
C GLU A 259 -1.10 9.03 -20.01
N ALA A 260 -0.93 7.82 -20.57
CA ALA A 260 -2.05 7.03 -21.07
C ALA A 260 -3.03 6.65 -19.96
N ALA A 261 -2.53 6.29 -18.77
CA ALA A 261 -3.35 6.04 -17.59
C ALA A 261 -4.13 7.29 -17.18
N ARG A 262 -3.45 8.45 -17.07
CA ARG A 262 -4.09 9.73 -16.72
C ARG A 262 -5.16 10.13 -17.72
N ALA A 263 -4.85 10.04 -19.02
CA ALA A 263 -5.77 10.41 -20.10
C ALA A 263 -7.06 9.57 -20.10
N ALA A 264 -6.97 8.29 -19.69
CA ALA A 264 -8.12 7.40 -19.56
C ALA A 264 -8.84 7.48 -18.20
N GLY A 265 -8.34 8.30 -17.27
CA GLY A 265 -8.89 8.40 -15.91
C GLY A 265 -8.62 7.17 -15.04
N ASP A 266 -7.53 6.45 -15.31
CA ASP A 266 -6.99 5.41 -14.42
C ASP A 266 -6.18 6.07 -13.28
N HIS A 267 -6.03 5.34 -12.17
CA HIS A 267 -5.24 5.80 -11.02
C HIS A 267 -3.77 5.43 -11.18
N ILE A 268 -2.88 6.37 -10.84
CA ILE A 268 -1.43 6.17 -10.94
C ILE A 268 -0.82 6.14 -9.55
N ILE A 269 -0.13 5.04 -9.22
CA ILE A 269 0.51 4.82 -7.93
C ILE A 269 2.02 4.79 -8.11
N LEU A 270 2.75 5.58 -7.32
CA LEU A 270 4.21 5.62 -7.36
C LEU A 270 4.83 5.22 -6.03
N GLY A 271 6.08 4.74 -6.08
CA GLY A 271 6.84 4.35 -4.89
C GLY A 271 7.43 5.55 -4.17
N SER A 272 7.00 5.75 -2.93
CA SER A 272 7.58 6.72 -2.00
C SER A 272 9.10 6.56 -1.83
N PRO A 273 9.69 5.35 -1.81
CA PRO A 273 11.15 5.21 -1.74
C PRO A 273 11.88 5.84 -2.93
N ASN A 274 11.27 5.84 -4.12
CA ASN A 274 11.85 6.45 -5.32
C ASN A 274 11.80 7.97 -5.27
N VAL A 275 10.78 8.55 -4.65
CA VAL A 275 10.73 9.99 -4.35
C VAL A 275 11.84 10.37 -3.37
N VAL A 276 11.96 9.66 -2.25
CA VAL A 276 12.94 9.96 -1.19
C VAL A 276 14.40 9.79 -1.66
N ARG A 277 14.66 8.86 -2.59
CA ARG A 277 16.00 8.65 -3.15
C ARG A 277 16.44 9.77 -4.09
N GLY A 278 15.51 10.52 -4.67
CA GLY A 278 15.79 11.70 -5.49
C GLY A 278 16.52 11.44 -6.82
N GLY A 279 16.48 10.20 -7.36
CA GLY A 279 17.18 9.86 -8.60
C GLY A 279 16.38 8.90 -9.50
N SER A 280 16.49 9.10 -10.82
CA SER A 280 15.99 8.17 -11.85
C SER A 280 16.91 6.95 -11.94
N HIS A 281 16.37 5.74 -11.82
CA HIS A 281 17.12 4.54 -12.22
C HIS A 281 17.01 4.37 -13.74
N LYS A 282 18.16 4.31 -14.43
CA LYS A 282 18.32 3.80 -15.80
C LYS A 282 17.24 4.22 -16.81
N GLY A 283 17.20 5.49 -17.23
CA GLY A 283 16.41 5.91 -18.41
C GLY A 283 14.87 5.85 -18.26
N ASN A 284 14.36 5.38 -17.13
CA ASN A 284 12.93 5.42 -16.78
C ASN A 284 12.55 6.82 -16.26
N ALA A 285 11.27 7.17 -16.36
CA ALA A 285 10.77 8.43 -15.81
C ALA A 285 10.96 8.47 -14.29
N SER A 286 11.53 9.56 -13.76
CA SER A 286 11.68 9.71 -12.31
C SER A 286 10.31 9.85 -11.66
N ALA A 287 10.13 9.27 -10.47
CA ALA A 287 8.92 9.48 -9.67
C ALA A 287 8.64 10.99 -9.44
N LEU A 288 9.70 11.80 -9.27
CA LEU A 288 9.57 13.25 -9.14
C LEU A 288 9.07 13.93 -10.42
N ASP A 289 9.52 13.47 -11.59
CA ASP A 289 9.10 14.04 -12.88
C ASP A 289 7.61 13.75 -13.10
N LEU A 290 7.19 12.50 -12.87
CA LEU A 290 5.78 12.10 -12.98
C LEU A 290 4.89 12.90 -12.01
N ILE A 291 5.32 13.10 -10.76
CA ILE A 291 4.58 13.93 -9.79
C ILE A 291 4.48 15.37 -10.28
N THR A 292 5.57 15.95 -10.79
CA THR A 292 5.61 17.32 -11.32
C THR A 292 4.67 17.48 -12.52
N MET A 293 4.54 16.44 -13.34
CA MET A 293 3.60 16.39 -14.46
C MET A 293 2.13 16.13 -14.04
N GLY A 294 1.85 15.95 -12.74
CA GLY A 294 0.51 15.62 -12.24
C GLY A 294 0.10 14.17 -12.51
N LEU A 295 1.05 13.29 -12.79
CA LEU A 295 0.88 11.87 -13.11
C LEU A 295 1.08 11.00 -11.87
N CYS A 296 0.47 11.39 -10.75
CA CYS A 296 0.48 10.62 -9.51
C CYS A 296 -0.80 10.91 -8.72
N ASP A 297 -1.52 9.85 -8.32
CA ASP A 297 -2.71 9.93 -7.48
C ASP A 297 -2.45 9.46 -6.05
N ALA A 298 -1.47 8.56 -5.87
CA ALA A 298 -1.07 8.08 -4.57
C ALA A 298 0.42 7.67 -4.53
N LEU A 299 0.99 7.77 -3.35
CA LEU A 299 2.33 7.31 -3.00
C LEU A 299 2.23 6.12 -2.05
N ALA A 300 2.84 5.02 -2.44
CA ALA A 300 2.86 3.78 -1.68
C ALA A 300 4.22 3.57 -1.00
N SER A 301 4.24 2.85 0.13
CA SER A 301 5.47 2.61 0.88
C SER A 301 6.40 1.61 0.20
N ASP A 302 5.84 0.73 -0.64
CA ASP A 302 6.57 -0.34 -1.31
C ASP A 302 7.31 -1.17 -0.23
N TYR A 303 8.61 -1.39 -0.38
CA TYR A 303 9.41 -2.09 0.62
C TYR A 303 9.81 -1.23 1.84
N HIS A 304 9.37 0.03 2.01
CA HIS A 304 9.86 0.91 3.10
C HIS A 304 8.78 1.82 3.73
N TYR A 305 8.13 1.35 4.80
CA TYR A 305 7.08 2.06 5.55
C TYR A 305 7.35 3.50 6.02
N PRO A 306 8.59 3.89 6.38
CA PRO A 306 8.87 5.30 6.69
C PRO A 306 8.79 6.26 5.50
N SER A 307 8.79 5.75 4.26
CA SER A 307 8.95 6.56 3.07
C SER A 307 7.75 7.44 2.68
N PRO A 308 6.46 7.08 2.85
CA PRO A 308 5.34 7.94 2.45
C PRO A 308 5.35 9.30 3.15
N ARG A 309 5.45 9.32 4.50
CA ARG A 309 5.60 10.56 5.28
C ARG A 309 6.78 11.39 4.78
N ARG A 310 7.93 10.74 4.59
CA ARG A 310 9.16 11.43 4.15
C ARG A 310 9.02 12.00 2.74
N ALA A 311 8.36 11.29 1.83
CA ALA A 311 8.11 11.74 0.47
C ALA A 311 7.19 12.97 0.46
N ALA A 312 6.06 12.93 1.18
CA ALA A 312 5.14 14.06 1.29
C ALA A 312 5.83 15.32 1.86
N LEU A 313 6.57 15.18 2.96
CA LEU A 313 7.31 16.31 3.56
C LEU A 313 8.45 16.80 2.67
N MET A 314 9.12 15.91 1.93
CA MET A 314 10.16 16.32 0.97
C MET A 314 9.57 17.12 -0.20
N LEU A 315 8.43 16.71 -0.73
CA LEU A 315 7.72 17.42 -1.81
C LEU A 315 7.29 18.82 -1.35
N GLU A 316 6.84 18.94 -0.09
CA GLU A 316 6.50 20.22 0.52
C GLU A 316 7.72 21.11 0.74
N LYS A 317 8.74 20.63 1.44
CA LYS A 317 9.96 21.41 1.75
C LYS A 317 10.77 21.82 0.53
N SER A 318 10.70 21.04 -0.56
CA SER A 318 11.34 21.40 -1.83
C SER A 318 10.56 22.45 -2.61
N GLY A 319 9.32 22.77 -2.20
CA GLY A 319 8.43 23.69 -2.91
C GLY A 319 7.81 23.10 -4.18
N LEU A 320 7.94 21.78 -4.41
CA LEU A 320 7.33 21.11 -5.56
C LEU A 320 5.80 21.06 -5.46
N LEU A 321 5.27 20.85 -4.25
CA LEU A 321 3.84 20.85 -3.96
C LEU A 321 3.58 21.56 -2.63
N PRO A 322 2.44 22.27 -2.48
CA PRO A 322 2.02 22.72 -1.15
C PRO A 322 1.62 21.52 -0.27
N LEU A 323 1.63 21.70 1.05
CA LEU A 323 1.49 20.60 2.03
C LEU A 323 0.21 19.78 1.81
N GLU A 324 -0.93 20.42 1.57
CA GLU A 324 -2.22 19.75 1.37
C GLU A 324 -2.23 18.86 0.13
N ARG A 325 -1.51 19.25 -0.92
CA ARG A 325 -1.35 18.45 -2.14
C ARG A 325 -0.35 17.33 -1.95
N ALA A 326 0.78 17.59 -1.31
CA ALA A 326 1.82 16.60 -1.04
C ALA A 326 1.31 15.50 -0.09
N TRP A 327 0.65 15.90 1.01
CA TRP A 327 0.05 14.99 1.97
C TRP A 327 -1.16 14.25 1.39
N GLY A 328 -1.90 14.90 0.49
CA GLY A 328 -2.97 14.26 -0.26
C GLY A 328 -2.52 13.01 -1.00
N LEU A 329 -1.27 12.94 -1.47
CA LEU A 329 -0.73 11.74 -2.14
C LEU A 329 -0.55 10.54 -1.19
N VAL A 330 -0.52 10.74 0.13
CA VAL A 330 -0.34 9.65 1.12
C VAL A 330 -1.57 9.45 2.00
N SER A 331 -2.66 10.19 1.76
CA SER A 331 -3.89 10.10 2.55
C SER A 331 -5.14 10.13 1.67
N SER A 332 -5.66 11.30 1.29
CA SER A 332 -6.91 11.40 0.51
C SER A 332 -6.86 10.77 -0.88
N GLY A 333 -5.69 10.79 -1.53
CA GLY A 333 -5.37 10.11 -2.78
C GLY A 333 -5.58 8.60 -2.70
N PRO A 334 -4.75 7.88 -1.91
CA PRO A 334 -4.90 6.44 -1.72
C PRO A 334 -6.28 6.05 -1.14
N ALA A 335 -6.87 6.84 -0.24
CA ALA A 335 -8.24 6.60 0.23
C ALA A 335 -9.26 6.59 -0.93
N ARG A 336 -9.16 7.55 -1.86
CA ARG A 336 -10.01 7.62 -3.05
C ARG A 336 -9.80 6.43 -4.00
N VAL A 337 -8.55 6.03 -4.25
CA VAL A 337 -8.24 4.85 -5.08
C VAL A 337 -8.84 3.58 -4.48
N LEU A 338 -8.75 3.43 -3.16
CA LEU A 338 -9.37 2.31 -2.42
C LEU A 338 -10.88 2.49 -2.23
N GLY A 339 -11.49 3.60 -2.67
CA GLY A 339 -12.92 3.87 -2.47
C GLY A 339 -13.33 4.07 -0.99
N LEU A 340 -12.37 4.35 -0.11
CA LEU A 340 -12.58 4.65 1.31
C LEU A 340 -13.03 6.12 1.45
N ARG A 341 -14.32 6.33 1.67
CA ARG A 341 -14.93 7.69 1.76
C ARG A 341 -14.94 8.27 3.17
N ASP A 342 -14.72 7.42 4.16
CA ASP A 342 -14.79 7.71 5.59
C ASP A 342 -13.49 8.29 6.17
N ARG A 343 -12.40 8.34 5.40
CA ARG A 343 -11.07 8.78 5.86
C ARG A 343 -10.29 9.55 4.79
N GLY A 344 -9.05 9.90 5.10
CA GLY A 344 -8.12 10.57 4.18
C GLY A 344 -8.10 12.11 4.29
N THR A 345 -9.01 12.69 5.06
CA THR A 345 -9.09 14.13 5.36
C THR A 345 -9.64 14.35 6.77
N LEU A 346 -9.40 15.53 7.34
CA LEU A 346 -9.86 15.92 8.67
C LEU A 346 -11.18 16.73 8.60
N GLU A 347 -12.24 16.07 8.13
CA GLU A 347 -13.58 16.66 7.98
C GLU A 347 -14.55 16.08 9.00
N ALA A 348 -15.60 16.83 9.35
CA ALA A 348 -16.64 16.38 10.27
C ALA A 348 -17.29 15.06 9.81
N ASN A 349 -17.60 14.20 10.77
CA ASN A 349 -18.15 12.85 10.64
C ASN A 349 -17.25 11.82 9.92
N LYS A 350 -16.02 12.17 9.56
CA LYS A 350 -15.03 11.19 9.10
C LYS A 350 -14.41 10.45 10.28
N ARG A 351 -13.88 9.26 10.01
CA ARG A 351 -13.09 8.45 10.93
C ARG A 351 -11.94 9.30 11.49
N ALA A 352 -11.73 9.23 12.81
CA ALA A 352 -10.68 9.97 13.49
C ALA A 352 -9.30 9.32 13.28
N ASP A 353 -8.84 9.38 12.02
CA ASP A 353 -7.55 8.89 11.56
C ASP A 353 -6.56 10.04 11.52
N LEU A 354 -5.66 10.07 12.51
CA LEU A 354 -4.75 11.18 12.74
C LEU A 354 -3.32 10.69 12.80
N VAL A 355 -2.40 11.47 12.26
CA VAL A 355 -0.98 11.43 12.64
C VAL A 355 -0.57 12.78 13.18
N ILE A 356 0.10 12.75 14.32
CA ILE A 356 0.56 13.94 15.03
C ILE A 356 2.08 13.98 14.91
N LEU A 357 2.60 15.02 14.28
CA LEU A 357 4.04 15.24 14.10
C LEU A 357 4.56 16.26 15.10
N ASP A 358 5.77 16.04 15.61
CA ASP A 358 6.51 17.03 16.39
C ASP A 358 7.19 18.09 15.50
N ALA A 359 7.89 19.04 16.13
CA ALA A 359 8.61 20.11 15.44
C ALA A 359 9.80 19.63 14.58
N GLN A 360 10.20 18.36 14.69
CA GLN A 360 11.21 17.70 13.84
C GLN A 360 10.56 16.77 12.80
N ASP A 361 9.26 16.95 12.60
CA ASP A 361 8.36 16.16 11.76
C ASP A 361 8.31 14.67 12.12
N GLN A 362 8.75 14.25 13.30
CA GLN A 362 8.66 12.86 13.74
C GLN A 362 7.27 12.53 14.23
N VAL A 363 6.85 11.29 13.98
CA VAL A 363 5.56 10.77 14.47
C VAL A 363 5.61 10.75 16.00
N ALA A 364 4.79 11.60 16.63
CA ALA A 364 4.62 11.66 18.07
C ALA A 364 3.45 10.79 18.52
N ALA A 365 2.37 10.75 17.72
CA ALA A 365 1.22 9.87 17.93
C ALA A 365 0.52 9.52 16.62
N THR A 366 -0.15 8.36 16.61
CA THR A 366 -1.00 7.88 15.53
C THR A 366 -2.30 7.37 16.14
N LEU A 367 -3.43 7.86 15.62
CA LEU A 367 -4.76 7.43 15.99
C LEU A 367 -5.47 6.87 14.76
N SER A 368 -6.13 5.72 14.91
CA SER A 368 -6.90 5.06 13.86
C SER A 368 -8.29 4.80 14.43
N GLY A 369 -9.32 5.42 13.84
CA GLY A 369 -10.68 5.37 14.36
C GLY A 369 -10.79 5.93 15.78
N GLY A 370 -10.03 6.97 16.11
CA GLY A 370 -9.98 7.57 17.44
C GLY A 370 -9.31 6.72 18.52
N CYS A 371 -8.79 5.54 18.18
CA CYS A 371 -8.01 4.68 19.05
C CYS A 371 -6.51 4.96 18.84
N VAL A 372 -5.75 5.09 19.92
CA VAL A 372 -4.30 5.30 19.86
C VAL A 372 -3.61 3.99 19.44
N SER A 373 -2.96 3.97 18.27
CA SER A 373 -2.13 2.84 17.82
C SER A 373 -0.65 3.04 18.13
N TYR A 374 -0.20 4.29 18.22
CA TYR A 374 1.16 4.64 18.60
C TYR A 374 1.17 5.98 19.34
N MET A 375 2.00 6.09 20.37
CA MET A 375 2.26 7.35 21.08
C MET A 375 3.60 7.25 21.81
N ASN A 376 4.44 8.28 21.67
CA ASN A 376 5.79 8.27 22.25
C ASN A 376 6.24 9.67 22.68
N GLY A 377 7.03 9.71 23.75
CA GLY A 377 7.76 10.91 24.18
C GLY A 377 6.89 11.94 24.88
N ALA A 378 7.22 13.21 24.70
CA ALA A 378 6.63 14.31 25.47
C ALA A 378 5.11 14.47 25.27
N ILE A 379 4.57 14.07 24.10
CA ILE A 379 3.13 14.13 23.84
C ILE A 379 2.37 13.18 24.77
N ALA A 380 2.93 12.02 25.10
CA ALA A 380 2.28 11.03 25.96
C ALA A 380 1.98 11.58 27.35
N ALA A 381 2.86 12.42 27.90
CA ALA A 381 2.61 13.10 29.17
C ALA A 381 1.36 13.99 29.10
N ARG A 382 1.17 14.71 27.98
CA ARG A 382 -0.01 15.58 27.78
C ARG A 382 -1.32 14.77 27.75
N PHE A 383 -1.29 13.57 27.17
CA PHE A 383 -2.44 12.66 27.13
C PHE A 383 -2.69 11.93 28.47
N LEU A 384 -1.67 11.69 29.28
CA LEU A 384 -1.82 10.97 30.55
C LEU A 384 -2.22 11.89 31.72
N GLY A 385 -1.84 13.17 31.68
CA GLY A 385 -2.14 14.13 32.75
C GLY A 385 -0.87 14.50 33.51
#